data_AF-A0A6C1QS69-F1
#
_entry.id   AF-A0A6C1QS69-F1
#
_cell.length_a   1.000
_cell.length_b   1.000
_cell.length_c   1.000
_cell.angle_alpha   90.00
_cell.angle_beta   90.00
_cell.angle_gamma   90.00
#
_symmetry.space_group_name_H-M   'P 1'
#
loop_
_entity.id
_entity.type
_entity.pdbx_description
1 polymer ?
#
loop_
_entity_poly.entity_id
_entity_poly.type
_entity_poly.pdbx_seq_one_letter_code
_entity_poly.pdbx_strand_id
1 'polypeptide(L)'
;MVADERFSAARIWALAGHVIVTLALAKFGLTARGPLNPDEPEAIRTLIRRYGLWALVFAPAGLIEFAVEIARIPWLPTISLDHLLYLSLNLVSMSAAIQLFKPDASGTTIMDAVPAERRRILNLSAREAEIAVLIARGMANKQIAAELGISPATVRTHIYNLYQK
;
A
#
# COMPACT_ATOMS: atom_id res chain seq x y z
N MET A 1 11.34 -43.72 24.68
CA MET A 1 11.88 -43.55 23.31
C MET A 1 10.93 -42.77 22.40
N VAL A 2 9.62 -43.10 22.36
CA VAL A 2 8.62 -42.42 21.49
C VAL A 2 8.35 -40.93 21.80
N ALA A 3 8.54 -40.49 23.04
CA ALA A 3 8.31 -39.09 23.43
C ALA A 3 9.37 -38.12 22.89
N ASP A 4 10.60 -38.59 22.69
CA ASP A 4 11.74 -37.78 22.24
C ASP A 4 11.66 -37.51 20.71
N GLU A 5 11.22 -38.51 19.94
CA GLU A 5 10.96 -38.36 18.50
C GLU A 5 9.81 -37.39 18.19
N ARG A 6 8.73 -37.41 18.99
CA ARG A 6 7.64 -36.43 18.83
C ARG A 6 8.09 -35.00 19.12
N PHE A 7 8.99 -34.85 20.09
CA PHE A 7 9.57 -33.55 20.44
C PHE A 7 10.52 -33.04 19.36
N SER A 8 11.29 -33.93 18.71
CA SER A 8 12.17 -33.55 17.60
C SER A 8 11.39 -33.21 16.33
N ALA A 9 10.35 -33.98 15.99
CA ALA A 9 9.51 -33.73 14.82
C ALA A 9 8.78 -32.38 14.89
N ALA A 10 8.24 -32.02 16.06
CA ALA A 10 7.61 -30.73 16.28
C ALA A 10 8.58 -29.55 16.10
N ARG A 11 9.83 -29.69 16.55
CA ARG A 11 10.87 -28.68 16.39
C ARG A 11 11.34 -28.53 14.95
N ILE A 12 11.46 -29.65 14.22
CA ILE A 12 11.79 -29.63 12.79
C ILE A 12 10.67 -28.95 12.00
N TRP A 13 9.41 -29.24 12.32
CA TRP A 13 8.25 -28.59 11.70
C TRP A 13 8.23 -27.08 11.96
N ALA A 14 8.48 -26.66 13.21
CA ALA A 14 8.57 -25.25 13.57
C ALA A 14 9.72 -24.54 12.83
N LEU A 15 10.93 -25.15 12.79
CA LEU A 15 12.06 -24.59 12.05
C LEU A 15 11.75 -24.45 10.56
N ALA A 16 11.14 -25.48 9.95
CA ALA A 16 10.76 -25.44 8.55
C ALA A 16 9.81 -24.27 8.26
N GLY A 17 8.83 -24.03 9.14
CA GLY A 17 7.94 -22.87 9.05
C GLY A 17 8.69 -21.54 9.04
N HIS A 18 9.59 -21.33 10.00
CA HIS A 18 10.38 -20.09 10.10
C HIS A 18 11.31 -19.88 8.91
N VAL A 19 11.95 -20.95 8.40
CA VAL A 19 12.80 -20.89 7.21
C VAL A 19 11.97 -20.50 5.98
N ILE A 20 10.81 -21.11 5.79
CA ILE A 20 9.92 -20.79 4.65
C ILE A 20 9.48 -19.33 4.71
N VAL A 21 9.02 -18.85 5.86
CA VAL A 21 8.59 -17.46 6.05
C VAL A 21 9.74 -16.48 5.80
N THR A 22 10.94 -16.78 6.33
CA THR A 22 12.15 -15.98 6.11
C THR A 22 12.48 -15.85 4.63
N LEU A 23 12.51 -16.98 3.91
CA LEU A 23 12.80 -17.00 2.47
C LEU A 23 11.72 -16.27 1.66
N ALA A 24 10.45 -16.42 2.04
CA ALA A 24 9.33 -15.73 1.40
C ALA A 24 9.43 -14.20 1.59
N LEU A 25 9.66 -13.73 2.83
CA LEU A 25 9.84 -12.31 3.13
C LEU A 25 11.08 -11.73 2.43
N ALA A 26 12.18 -12.47 2.42
CA ALA A 26 13.39 -12.06 1.73
C ALA A 26 13.16 -11.92 0.22
N LYS A 27 12.51 -12.92 -0.41
CA LYS A 27 12.16 -12.89 -1.83
C LYS A 27 11.23 -11.72 -2.14
N PHE A 28 10.16 -11.54 -1.36
CA PHE A 28 9.24 -10.41 -1.51
C PHE A 28 9.98 -9.08 -1.40
N GLY A 29 10.81 -8.91 -0.37
CA GLY A 29 11.58 -7.69 -0.13
C GLY A 29 12.54 -7.33 -1.27
N LEU A 30 13.23 -8.33 -1.83
CA LEU A 30 14.08 -8.15 -3.01
C LEU A 30 13.25 -7.76 -4.25
N THR A 31 12.12 -8.43 -4.50
CA THR A 31 11.26 -8.12 -5.65
C THR A 31 10.62 -6.74 -5.55
N ALA A 32 10.15 -6.34 -4.37
CA ALA A 32 9.50 -5.04 -4.13
C ALA A 32 10.46 -3.85 -4.26
N ARG A 33 11.78 -4.08 -4.14
CA ARG A 33 12.82 -3.08 -4.36
C ARG A 33 13.38 -3.09 -5.79
N GLY A 34 13.00 -4.08 -6.60
CA GLY A 34 13.37 -4.20 -8.00
C GLY A 34 12.68 -3.16 -8.90
N PRO A 35 12.78 -3.33 -10.23
CA PRO A 35 12.07 -2.48 -11.18
C PRO A 35 10.56 -2.62 -10.97
N LEU A 36 9.91 -1.51 -10.64
CA LEU A 36 8.46 -1.41 -10.52
C LEU A 36 7.88 -0.84 -11.81
N ASN A 37 6.62 -1.15 -12.08
CA ASN A 37 5.91 -0.63 -13.25
C ASN A 37 5.94 0.93 -13.24
N PRO A 38 6.50 1.57 -14.27
CA PRO A 38 6.56 3.02 -14.35
C PRO A 38 5.18 3.69 -14.44
N ASP A 39 4.15 2.96 -14.90
CA ASP A 39 2.78 3.47 -15.04
C ASP A 39 2.05 3.56 -13.68
N GLU A 40 2.60 2.95 -12.63
CA GLU A 40 2.01 3.01 -11.29
C GLU A 40 2.29 4.38 -10.63
N PRO A 41 1.32 4.97 -9.91
CA PRO A 41 1.52 6.20 -9.16
C PRO A 41 2.75 6.18 -8.25
N GLU A 42 3.46 7.30 -8.17
CA GLU A 42 4.71 7.40 -7.39
C GLU A 42 4.52 7.05 -5.90
N ALA A 43 3.35 7.35 -5.34
CA ALA A 43 2.98 6.98 -3.97
C ALA A 43 2.96 5.45 -3.78
N ILE A 44 2.39 4.71 -4.73
CA ILE A 44 2.32 3.25 -4.69
C ILE A 44 3.72 2.66 -4.82
N ARG A 45 4.54 3.18 -5.75
CA ARG A 45 5.93 2.72 -5.90
C ARG A 45 6.76 2.95 -4.65
N THR A 46 6.64 4.14 -4.05
CA THR A 46 7.32 4.48 -2.79
C THR A 46 6.87 3.57 -1.66
N LEU A 47 5.58 3.28 -1.59
CA LEU A 47 5.01 2.40 -0.58
C LEU A 47 5.55 0.97 -0.72
N ILE A 48 5.51 0.40 -1.92
CA ILE A 48 6.02 -0.95 -2.22
C ILE A 48 7.50 -1.04 -1.83
N ARG A 49 8.32 -0.02 -2.16
CA ARG A 49 9.75 0.00 -1.78
C ARG A 49 9.97 0.03 -0.27
N ARG A 50 9.13 0.76 0.47
CA ARG A 50 9.19 0.82 1.94
C ARG A 50 8.80 -0.51 2.57
N TYR A 51 7.73 -1.14 2.10
CA TYR A 51 7.37 -2.50 2.50
C TYR A 51 8.47 -3.51 2.16
N GLY A 52 9.11 -3.36 0.99
CA GLY A 52 10.22 -4.22 0.59
C GLY A 52 11.43 -4.11 1.53
N LEU A 53 11.78 -2.89 1.95
CA LEU A 53 12.83 -2.69 2.96
C LEU A 53 12.46 -3.32 4.30
N TRP A 54 11.24 -3.07 4.77
CA TRP A 54 10.74 -3.61 6.03
C TRP A 54 10.74 -5.14 6.03
N ALA A 55 10.29 -5.77 4.93
CA ALA A 55 10.28 -7.22 4.78
C ALA A 55 11.70 -7.82 4.86
N LEU A 56 12.72 -7.15 4.33
CA LEU A 56 14.11 -7.59 4.45
C LEU A 56 14.65 -7.49 5.88
N VAL A 57 14.32 -6.40 6.58
CA VAL A 57 14.74 -6.19 7.98
C VAL A 57 14.15 -7.26 8.90
N PHE A 58 12.89 -7.63 8.66
CA PHE A 58 12.18 -8.61 9.48
C PHE A 58 12.28 -10.05 8.96
N ALA A 59 12.81 -10.30 7.77
CA ALA A 59 13.00 -11.65 7.25
C ALA A 59 13.72 -12.58 8.26
N PRO A 60 14.85 -12.21 8.88
CA PRO A 60 15.52 -13.09 9.83
C PRO A 60 14.86 -13.15 11.21
N ALA A 61 13.85 -12.33 11.49
CA ALA A 61 13.26 -12.19 12.84
C ALA A 61 12.73 -13.53 13.39
N GLY A 62 12.04 -14.31 12.57
CA GLY A 62 11.50 -15.61 12.98
C GLY A 62 12.59 -16.65 13.29
N LEU A 63 13.71 -16.64 12.56
CA LEU A 63 14.85 -17.51 12.88
C LEU A 63 15.56 -17.08 14.16
N ILE A 64 15.62 -15.78 14.43
CA ILE A 64 16.15 -15.24 15.68
C ILE A 64 15.27 -15.67 16.85
N GLU A 65 13.94 -15.60 16.71
CA GLU A 65 12.99 -16.09 17.72
C GLU A 65 13.19 -17.57 18.02
N PHE A 66 13.24 -18.40 16.98
CA PHE A 66 13.50 -19.85 17.12
C PHE A 66 14.85 -20.15 17.79
N ALA A 67 15.91 -19.38 17.48
CA ALA A 67 17.22 -19.54 18.10
C ALA A 67 17.21 -19.15 19.59
N VAL A 68 16.48 -18.09 19.95
CA VAL A 68 16.29 -17.63 21.32
C VAL A 68 15.52 -18.67 22.15
N GLU A 69 14.48 -19.28 21.59
CA GLU A 69 13.74 -20.36 22.25
C GLU A 69 14.64 -21.56 22.54
N ILE A 70 15.52 -21.93 21.60
CA ILE A 70 16.51 -23.00 21.81
C ILE A 70 17.48 -22.63 22.94
N ALA A 71 17.90 -21.37 23.01
CA ALA A 71 18.85 -20.89 24.00
C ALA A 71 18.25 -20.76 25.42
N ARG A 72 16.94 -21.00 25.60
CA ARG A 72 16.21 -20.92 26.88
C ARG A 72 16.48 -19.62 27.66
N ILE A 73 16.51 -18.48 26.97
CA ILE A 73 16.78 -17.18 27.59
C ILE A 73 15.53 -16.73 28.39
N PRO A 74 15.60 -16.56 29.73
CA PRO A 74 14.41 -16.48 30.60
C PRO A 74 13.51 -15.25 30.41
N TRP A 75 14.02 -14.16 29.83
CA TRP A 75 13.30 -12.88 29.72
C TRP A 75 12.86 -12.52 28.29
N LEU A 76 13.25 -13.29 27.27
CA LEU A 76 12.86 -13.03 25.89
C LEU A 76 11.48 -13.54 25.43
N PRO A 77 10.85 -14.60 26.00
CA PRO A 77 9.61 -15.15 25.42
C PRO A 77 8.41 -14.20 25.57
N THR A 78 8.51 -13.15 26.40
CA THR A 78 7.44 -12.16 26.58
C THR A 78 7.35 -11.17 25.41
N ILE A 79 8.40 -11.04 24.59
CA ILE A 79 8.41 -10.21 23.38
C ILE A 79 8.34 -11.16 22.19
N SER A 80 7.12 -11.62 21.87
CA SER A 80 6.88 -12.39 20.64
C SER A 80 7.25 -11.52 19.45
N LEU A 81 8.26 -11.93 18.66
CA LEU A 81 8.71 -11.18 17.49
C LEU A 81 7.59 -11.10 16.45
N ASP A 82 6.68 -12.07 16.42
CA ASP A 82 5.45 -12.01 15.64
C ASP A 82 4.58 -10.79 15.99
N HIS A 83 4.44 -10.43 17.27
CA HIS A 83 3.67 -9.24 17.66
C HIS A 83 4.33 -7.96 17.15
N LEU A 84 5.65 -7.87 17.18
CA LEU A 84 6.39 -6.74 16.61
C LEU A 84 6.26 -6.70 15.08
N LEU A 85 6.24 -7.85 14.42
CA LEU A 85 5.98 -7.99 12.99
C LEU A 85 4.58 -7.46 12.64
N TYR A 86 3.53 -7.91 13.35
CA TYR A 86 2.16 -7.42 13.13
C TYR A 86 2.01 -5.93 13.46
N LEU A 87 2.62 -5.45 14.55
CA LEU A 87 2.55 -4.03 14.94
C LEU A 87 3.23 -3.16 13.88
N SER A 88 4.39 -3.57 13.38
CA SER A 88 5.11 -2.81 12.36
C SER A 88 4.42 -2.89 10.99
N LEU A 89 3.80 -4.01 10.62
CA LEU A 89 2.94 -4.09 9.43
C LEU A 89 1.75 -3.13 9.51
N ASN A 90 1.08 -3.06 10.68
CA ASN A 90 0.01 -2.11 10.92
C ASN A 90 0.52 -0.66 10.83
N LEU A 91 1.71 -0.37 11.37
CA LEU A 91 2.30 0.97 11.31
C LEU A 91 2.63 1.39 9.87
N VAL A 92 3.21 0.49 9.07
CA VAL A 92 3.49 0.77 7.65
C VAL A 92 2.18 0.95 6.88
N SER A 93 1.15 0.13 7.16
CA SER A 93 -0.18 0.25 6.56
C SER A 93 -0.84 1.58 6.89
N MET A 94 -0.79 1.98 8.16
CA MET A 94 -1.34 3.27 8.60
C MET A 94 -0.55 4.44 8.00
N SER A 95 0.78 4.31 7.87
CA SER A 95 1.63 5.32 7.21
C SER A 95 1.31 5.46 5.72
N ALA A 96 0.90 4.37 5.07
CA ALA A 96 0.45 4.35 3.68
C ALA A 96 -0.87 5.12 3.54
N ALA A 97 -1.84 4.79 4.39
CA ALA A 97 -3.13 5.46 4.43
C ALA A 97 -2.94 6.97 4.67
N ILE A 98 -2.14 7.36 5.67
CA ILE A 98 -1.85 8.77 5.94
C ILE A 98 -1.19 9.46 4.75
N GLN A 99 -0.27 8.80 4.03
CA GLN A 99 0.32 9.38 2.83
C GLN A 99 -0.68 9.54 1.67
N LEU A 100 -1.63 8.62 1.54
CA LEU A 100 -2.72 8.74 0.58
C LEU A 100 -3.71 9.86 0.95
N PHE A 101 -3.92 10.13 2.23
CA PHE A 101 -4.80 11.20 2.69
C PHE A 101 -4.10 12.55 2.86
N LYS A 102 -2.76 12.59 2.82
CA LYS A 102 -2.03 13.86 2.87
C LYS A 102 -2.32 14.66 1.61
N PRO A 103 -2.75 15.93 1.73
CA PRO A 103 -2.92 16.80 0.58
C PRO A 103 -1.60 16.89 -0.19
N ASP A 104 -1.70 16.98 -1.51
CA ASP A 104 -0.56 17.25 -2.41
C ASP A 104 0.22 18.47 -1.89
N ALA A 105 1.49 18.63 -2.27
CA ALA A 105 2.33 19.79 -1.94
C ALA A 105 1.65 21.14 -2.27
N SER A 106 0.64 21.12 -3.15
CA SER A 106 -0.23 22.23 -3.52
C SER A 106 -1.33 22.58 -2.49
N GLY A 107 -1.51 21.81 -1.42
CA GLY A 107 -2.59 21.99 -0.42
C GLY A 107 -3.97 21.52 -0.89
N THR A 108 -4.09 21.02 -2.12
CA THR A 108 -5.34 20.57 -2.72
C THR A 108 -5.72 19.18 -2.22
N THR A 109 -6.92 19.02 -1.67
CA THR A 109 -7.40 17.69 -1.26
C THR A 109 -7.75 16.84 -2.49
N ILE A 110 -7.78 15.52 -2.33
CA ILE A 110 -8.15 14.59 -3.43
C ILE A 110 -9.56 14.88 -3.98
N MET A 111 -10.40 15.55 -3.18
CA MET A 111 -11.76 15.95 -3.59
C MET A 111 -11.82 17.28 -4.35
N ASP A 112 -10.72 18.00 -4.46
CA ASP A 112 -10.68 19.35 -5.06
C ASP A 112 -10.00 19.40 -6.42
N ALA A 113 -9.23 18.37 -6.79
CA ALA A 113 -8.61 18.28 -8.10
C ALA A 113 -8.36 16.83 -8.52
N VAL A 114 -8.43 16.57 -9.83
CA VAL A 114 -7.93 15.30 -10.38
C VAL A 114 -6.39 15.31 -10.31
N PRO A 115 -5.75 14.29 -9.68
CA PRO A 115 -4.30 14.19 -9.64
C PRO A 115 -3.67 14.32 -11.03
N ALA A 116 -2.53 15.03 -11.14
CA ALA A 116 -1.86 15.27 -12.42
C ALA A 116 -1.53 13.98 -13.16
N GLU A 117 -1.18 12.93 -12.41
CA GLU A 117 -0.91 11.60 -12.96
C GLU A 117 -2.14 10.98 -13.64
N ARG A 118 -3.31 11.00 -12.96
CA ARG A 118 -4.56 10.51 -13.55
C ARG A 118 -4.96 11.31 -14.79
N ARG A 119 -4.77 12.64 -14.77
CA ARG A 119 -5.02 13.48 -15.95
C ARG A 119 -4.18 13.05 -17.14
N ARG A 120 -2.93 12.66 -16.94
CA ARG A 120 -2.03 12.18 -18.00
C ARG A 120 -2.45 10.80 -18.50
N ILE A 121 -2.65 9.84 -17.60
CA ILE A 121 -3.00 8.44 -17.95
C ILE A 121 -4.32 8.39 -18.74
N LEU A 122 -5.33 9.14 -18.30
CA LEU A 122 -6.64 9.21 -18.96
C LEU A 122 -6.70 10.27 -20.07
N ASN A 123 -5.59 10.97 -20.36
CA ASN A 123 -5.53 12.06 -21.33
C ASN A 123 -6.65 13.10 -21.18
N LEU A 124 -6.95 13.51 -19.93
CA LEU A 124 -8.00 14.47 -19.62
C LEU A 124 -7.56 15.89 -19.93
N SER A 125 -8.43 16.63 -20.62
CA SER A 125 -8.29 18.08 -20.74
C SER A 125 -8.51 18.77 -19.38
N ALA A 126 -8.03 20.01 -19.26
CA ALA A 126 -8.26 20.82 -18.06
C ALA A 126 -9.75 20.91 -17.70
N ARG A 127 -10.62 21.09 -18.71
CA ARG A 127 -12.05 21.24 -18.50
C ARG A 127 -12.75 19.94 -18.11
N GLU A 128 -12.32 18.81 -18.66
CA GLU A 128 -12.83 17.49 -18.26
C GLU A 128 -12.44 17.17 -16.82
N ALA A 129 -11.22 17.54 -16.39
CA ALA A 129 -10.78 17.35 -15.01
C ALA A 129 -11.59 18.22 -14.02
N GLU A 130 -11.84 19.49 -14.35
CA GLU A 130 -12.71 20.37 -13.54
C GLU A 130 -14.13 19.80 -13.41
N ILE A 131 -14.72 19.35 -14.53
CA ILE A 131 -16.06 18.77 -14.54
C ILE A 131 -16.10 17.47 -13.72
N ALA A 132 -15.08 16.61 -13.80
CA ALA A 132 -14.99 15.38 -13.02
C ALA A 132 -15.01 15.64 -11.51
N VAL A 133 -14.32 16.70 -11.05
CA VAL A 133 -14.33 17.11 -9.64
C VAL A 133 -15.73 17.54 -9.20
N LEU A 134 -16.42 18.34 -10.00
CA LEU A 134 -17.76 18.82 -9.68
C LEU A 134 -18.80 17.68 -9.67
N ILE A 135 -18.64 16.69 -10.56
CA ILE A 135 -19.45 15.46 -10.53
C ILE A 135 -19.20 14.66 -9.25
N ALA A 136 -17.93 14.51 -8.84
CA ALA A 136 -17.58 13.80 -7.60
C ALA A 136 -18.17 14.47 -6.34
N ARG A 137 -18.40 15.79 -6.39
CA ARG A 137 -19.11 16.56 -5.35
C ARG A 137 -20.64 16.44 -5.41
N GLY A 138 -21.18 15.68 -6.37
CA GLY A 138 -22.62 15.45 -6.52
C GLY A 138 -23.38 16.60 -7.21
N MET A 139 -22.69 17.50 -7.91
CA MET A 139 -23.36 18.59 -8.63
C MET A 139 -24.11 18.09 -9.87
N ALA A 140 -25.32 18.61 -10.09
CA ALA A 140 -26.08 18.37 -11.31
C ALA A 140 -25.53 19.20 -12.48
N ASN A 141 -25.73 18.73 -13.73
CA ASN A 141 -25.19 19.40 -14.94
C ASN A 141 -25.56 20.90 -15.05
N LYS A 142 -26.73 21.31 -14.55
CA LYS A 142 -27.13 22.72 -14.51
C LYS A 142 -26.34 23.54 -13.49
N GLN A 143 -26.00 22.94 -12.34
CA GLN A 143 -25.17 23.57 -11.32
C GLN A 143 -23.72 23.68 -11.81
N ILE A 144 -23.19 22.62 -12.43
CA ILE A 144 -21.88 22.63 -13.07
C ILE A 144 -21.80 23.72 -14.14
N ALA A 145 -22.83 23.85 -14.98
CA ALA A 145 -22.91 24.89 -16.00
C ALA A 145 -22.87 26.31 -15.41
N ALA A 146 -23.60 26.55 -14.32
CA ALA A 146 -23.61 27.83 -13.61
C ALA A 146 -22.24 28.14 -12.98
N GLU A 147 -21.64 27.17 -12.30
CA GLU A 147 -20.33 27.29 -11.65
C GLU A 147 -19.22 27.63 -12.66
N LEU A 148 -19.28 26.99 -13.83
CA LEU A 148 -18.25 27.09 -14.86
C LEU A 148 -18.53 28.21 -15.90
N GLY A 149 -19.67 28.89 -15.83
CA GLY A 149 -20.06 29.94 -16.77
C GLY A 149 -20.28 29.47 -18.21
N ILE A 150 -20.74 28.22 -18.39
CA ILE A 150 -20.95 27.61 -19.72
C ILE A 150 -22.37 27.05 -19.86
N SER A 151 -22.77 26.68 -21.08
CA SER A 151 -24.11 26.12 -21.30
C SER A 151 -24.23 24.69 -20.73
N PRO A 152 -25.41 24.26 -20.24
CA PRO A 152 -25.64 22.88 -19.83
C PRO A 152 -25.44 21.86 -20.95
N ALA A 153 -25.63 22.26 -22.21
CA ALA A 153 -25.34 21.43 -23.38
C ALA A 153 -23.83 21.19 -23.52
N THR A 154 -23.02 22.23 -23.35
CA THR A 154 -21.56 22.14 -23.36
C THR A 154 -21.05 21.22 -22.25
N VAL A 155 -21.63 21.31 -21.04
CA VAL A 155 -21.31 20.38 -19.93
C VAL A 155 -21.59 18.93 -20.35
N ARG A 156 -22.75 18.64 -20.93
CA ARG A 156 -23.07 17.27 -21.40
C ARG A 156 -22.06 16.75 -22.41
N THR A 157 -21.60 17.58 -23.34
CA THR A 157 -20.57 17.20 -24.32
C THR A 157 -19.25 16.85 -23.65
N HIS A 158 -18.79 17.65 -22.70
CA HIS A 158 -17.57 17.34 -21.94
C HIS A 158 -17.73 16.06 -21.10
N ILE A 159 -18.88 15.85 -20.49
CA ILE A 159 -19.18 14.62 -19.73
C ILE A 159 -19.19 13.41 -20.64
N TYR A 160 -19.79 13.51 -21.82
CA TYR A 160 -19.79 12.43 -22.81
C TYR A 160 -18.35 12.05 -23.19
N ASN A 161 -17.52 13.03 -23.55
CA ASN A 161 -16.13 12.78 -23.90
C ASN A 161 -15.32 12.20 -22.74
N LEU A 162 -15.59 12.64 -21.51
CA LEU A 162 -14.99 12.09 -20.30
C LEU A 162 -15.33 10.60 -20.13
N TYR A 163 -16.58 10.19 -20.35
CA TYR A 163 -16.99 8.78 -20.25
C TYR A 163 -16.45 7.88 -21.37
N GLN A 164 -15.96 8.45 -22.47
CA GLN A 164 -15.34 7.71 -23.56
C GLN A 164 -13.84 7.44 -23.34
N LYS A 165 -13.25 7.98 -22.27
CA LYS A 165 -11.86 7.80 -21.87
C LYS A 165 -11.78 6.83 -20.70
#